data_AF-A0A7W5PE01-F1
#
_entry.id   AF-A0A7W5PE01-F1
#
_cell.length_a   1.000
_cell.length_b   1.000
_cell.length_c   1.000
_cell.angle_alpha   90.00
_cell.angle_beta   90.00
_cell.angle_gamma   90.00
#
_symmetry.space_group_name_H-M   'P 1'
#
loop_
_entity.id
_entity.type
_entity.pdbx_description
1 polymer ?
#
loop_
_entity_poly.entity_id
_entity_poly.type
_entity_poly.pdbx_seq_one_letter_code
_entity_poly.pdbx_strand_id
1 'polypeptide(L)'
;MARGQRLRAFACSPTFGAVPAITGTAKVGSVLTASDGAPRAGTVARQWKRNGAAISGATGATYTPVTADIGGTITVTVTLTSTLRASNTKAATSAPTAAVVA
;
A
#
# COMPACT_ATOMS: atom_id res chain seq x y z
N MET A 1 28.82 -1.93 -10.31
CA MET A 1 28.38 -1.26 -9.07
C MET A 1 26.86 -1.37 -8.96
N ALA A 2 26.33 -2.39 -8.29
CA ALA A 2 24.89 -2.51 -8.03
C ALA A 2 24.69 -3.08 -6.62
N ARG A 3 24.67 -2.16 -5.66
CA ARG A 3 24.02 -2.20 -4.35
C ARG A 3 24.12 -3.53 -3.59
N GLY A 4 25.17 -3.63 -2.77
CA GLY A 4 25.26 -4.60 -1.70
C GLY A 4 24.11 -4.44 -0.71
N GLN A 5 23.19 -5.39 -0.71
CA GLN A 5 22.35 -5.65 0.44
C GLN A 5 23.09 -6.69 1.29
N ARG A 6 23.85 -6.20 2.28
CA ARG A 6 24.40 -7.04 3.36
C ARG A 6 23.23 -7.75 4.04
N LEU A 7 22.95 -8.99 3.64
CA LEU A 7 21.97 -9.87 4.27
C LEU A 7 22.48 -10.27 5.65
N ARG A 8 22.32 -9.40 6.64
CA ARG A 8 22.42 -9.73 8.07
C ARG A 8 21.11 -9.39 8.75
N ALA A 9 20.08 -10.21 8.52
CA ALA A 9 18.90 -10.33 9.39
C ALA A 9 18.03 -11.52 8.93
N PHE A 10 18.36 -12.72 9.39
CA PHE A 10 17.48 -13.90 9.29
C PHE A 10 16.67 -14.13 10.58
N ALA A 11 16.25 -13.05 11.26
CA ALA A 11 15.39 -13.14 12.43
C ALA A 11 14.33 -12.02 12.40
N CYS A 12 13.05 -12.40 12.31
CA CYS A 12 11.88 -11.53 12.42
C CYS A 12 11.83 -10.30 11.48
N SER A 13 11.99 -10.52 10.18
CA SER A 13 11.68 -9.50 9.16
C SER A 13 10.20 -9.59 8.77
N PRO A 14 9.44 -8.48 8.74
CA PRO A 14 8.05 -8.53 8.32
C PRO A 14 7.96 -8.90 6.83
N THR A 15 7.14 -9.89 6.50
CA THR A 15 6.99 -10.41 5.13
C THR A 15 5.53 -10.37 4.69
N PHE A 16 5.35 -10.04 3.41
CA PHE A 16 4.06 -10.16 2.72
C PHE A 16 3.90 -11.57 2.19
N GLY A 17 2.74 -12.19 2.43
CA GLY A 17 2.37 -13.47 1.82
C GLY A 17 1.86 -13.33 0.38
N ALA A 18 1.36 -12.14 0.03
CA ALA A 18 0.88 -11.80 -1.31
C ALA A 18 1.15 -10.31 -1.60
N VAL A 19 1.10 -9.91 -2.87
CA VAL A 19 1.17 -8.49 -3.23
C VAL A 19 -0.15 -7.80 -2.83
N PRO A 20 -0.11 -6.61 -2.21
CA PRO A 20 -1.32 -5.81 -1.98
C PRO A 20 -2.07 -5.59 -3.30
N ALA A 21 -3.38 -5.77 -3.27
CA ALA A 21 -4.24 -5.56 -4.43
C ALA A 21 -5.33 -4.55 -4.09
N ILE A 22 -5.72 -3.73 -5.06
CA ILE A 22 -6.90 -2.88 -4.93
C ILE A 22 -8.04 -3.57 -5.67
N THR A 23 -9.18 -3.68 -5.01
CA THR A 23 -10.42 -4.18 -5.60
C THR A 23 -11.48 -3.08 -5.56
N GLY A 24 -12.38 -3.11 -6.54
CA GLY A 24 -13.39 -2.08 -6.73
C GLY A 24 -13.17 -1.26 -7.99
N THR A 25 -14.17 -0.47 -8.33
CA THR A 25 -14.16 0.39 -9.52
C THR A 25 -13.56 1.73 -9.15
N ALA A 26 -12.51 2.16 -9.87
CA ALA A 26 -11.95 3.50 -9.75
C ALA A 26 -12.96 4.52 -10.29
N LYS A 27 -13.93 4.89 -9.46
CA LYS A 27 -14.98 5.84 -9.77
C LYS A 27 -15.25 6.71 -8.56
N VAL A 28 -15.57 7.97 -8.77
CA VAL A 28 -15.95 8.90 -7.71
C VAL A 28 -17.14 8.34 -6.92
N GLY A 29 -17.02 8.33 -5.60
CA GLY A 29 -18.02 7.77 -4.69
C GLY A 29 -18.05 6.23 -4.64
N SER A 30 -17.24 5.53 -5.44
CA SER A 30 -17.11 4.07 -5.36
C SER A 30 -16.07 3.67 -4.33
N VAL A 31 -16.36 2.66 -3.52
CA VAL A 31 -15.43 2.20 -2.50
C VAL A 31 -14.36 1.35 -3.16
N LEU A 32 -13.10 1.79 -3.04
CA LEU A 32 -11.93 0.97 -3.32
C LEU A 32 -11.49 0.27 -2.03
N THR A 33 -11.20 -1.00 -2.13
CA THR A 33 -10.76 -1.83 -0.99
C THR A 33 -9.33 -2.30 -1.23
N ALA A 34 -8.44 -1.97 -0.30
CA ALA A 34 -7.07 -2.45 -0.29
C ALA A 34 -6.98 -3.80 0.42
N SER A 35 -6.31 -4.75 -0.21
CA SER A 35 -5.84 -5.98 0.42
C SER A 35 -4.46 -5.78 1.02
N ASP A 36 -4.26 -6.26 2.24
CA ASP A 36 -3.01 -6.09 3.00
C ASP A 36 -1.87 -6.98 2.51
N GLY A 37 -2.12 -7.85 1.53
CA GLY A 37 -1.11 -8.78 1.01
C GLY A 37 -0.71 -9.87 2.01
N ALA A 38 -1.67 -10.32 2.84
CA ALA A 38 -1.49 -11.37 3.86
C ALA A 38 -0.23 -11.15 4.72
N PRO A 39 -0.21 -10.11 5.58
CA PRO A 39 0.94 -9.81 6.43
C PRO A 39 1.17 -10.96 7.41
N ARG A 40 2.38 -11.53 7.41
CA ARG A 40 2.72 -12.66 8.30
C ARG A 40 3.24 -12.21 9.67
N ALA A 41 3.78 -10.99 9.76
CA ALA A 41 4.31 -10.41 10.99
C ALA A 41 4.41 -8.88 10.87
N GLY A 42 4.21 -8.19 12.00
CA GLY A 42 4.35 -6.75 12.11
C GLY A 42 3.03 -5.97 12.07
N THR A 43 3.11 -4.68 12.36
CA THR A 43 2.01 -3.72 12.28
C THR A 43 1.84 -3.26 10.84
N VAL A 44 0.59 -3.24 10.37
CA VAL A 44 0.23 -2.79 9.03
C VAL A 44 -0.09 -1.30 9.03
N ALA A 45 0.66 -0.53 8.25
CA ALA A 45 0.32 0.84 7.90
C ALA A 45 -0.04 0.90 6.41
N ARG A 46 -1.09 1.63 6.06
CA ARG A 46 -1.51 1.82 4.67
C ARG A 46 -1.42 3.28 4.32
N GLN A 47 -1.06 3.56 3.08
CA GLN A 47 -1.10 4.90 2.52
C GLN A 47 -1.63 4.82 1.11
N TRP A 48 -2.80 5.40 0.88
CA TRP A 48 -3.33 5.58 -0.45
C TRP A 48 -2.61 6.74 -1.15
N LYS A 49 -2.42 6.59 -2.44
CA LYS A 49 -1.71 7.51 -3.32
C LYS A 49 -2.50 7.69 -4.61
N ARG A 50 -2.57 8.92 -5.07
CA ARG A 50 -3.15 9.30 -6.34
C ARG A 50 -2.03 9.74 -7.28
N ASN A 51 -1.90 9.10 -8.45
CA ASN A 51 -0.82 9.39 -9.41
C ASN A 51 0.58 9.37 -8.76
N GLY A 52 0.78 8.50 -7.76
CA GLY A 52 2.03 8.40 -6.99
C GLY A 52 2.17 9.39 -5.82
N ALA A 53 1.32 10.42 -5.72
CA ALA A 53 1.30 11.36 -4.61
C ALA A 53 0.45 10.84 -3.44
N ALA A 54 0.91 10.96 -2.20
CA ALA A 54 0.17 10.49 -1.03
C ALA A 54 -1.10 11.33 -0.78
N ILE A 55 -2.22 10.63 -0.57
CA ILE A 55 -3.50 11.27 -0.25
C ILE A 55 -3.55 11.46 1.28
N SER A 56 -3.56 12.72 1.73
CA SER A 56 -3.57 13.03 3.15
C SER A 56 -4.79 12.43 3.84
N GLY A 57 -4.60 11.79 5.00
CA GLY A 57 -5.65 11.12 5.77
C GLY A 57 -6.11 9.77 5.22
N ALA A 58 -5.67 9.37 4.04
CA ALA A 58 -6.07 8.10 3.43
C ALA A 58 -5.14 6.96 3.88
N THR A 59 -5.40 6.44 5.08
CA THR A 59 -4.68 5.30 5.67
C THR A 59 -5.60 4.12 6.02
N GLY A 60 -6.89 4.23 5.68
CA GLY A 60 -7.89 3.19 5.88
C GLY A 60 -7.68 1.96 4.99
N ALA A 61 -8.35 0.86 5.32
CA ALA A 61 -8.43 -0.32 4.45
C ALA A 61 -9.24 -0.04 3.17
N THR A 62 -10.10 0.98 3.21
CA THR A 62 -10.90 1.45 2.08
C THR A 62 -10.58 2.89 1.77
N TYR A 63 -10.75 3.26 0.51
CA TYR A 63 -10.67 4.63 0.03
C TYR A 63 -11.79 4.89 -0.95
N THR A 64 -12.47 6.03 -0.78
CA THR A 64 -13.51 6.47 -1.71
C THR A 64 -12.93 7.61 -2.52
N PRO A 65 -12.67 7.43 -3.83
CA PRO A 65 -12.21 8.51 -4.67
C PRO A 65 -13.19 9.66 -4.68
N VAL A 66 -12.66 10.87 -4.63
CA VAL A 66 -13.40 12.12 -4.70
C VAL A 66 -13.30 12.72 -6.10
N THR A 67 -14.08 13.76 -6.40
CA THR A 67 -14.02 14.49 -7.68
C THR A 67 -12.62 14.99 -7.99
N ALA A 68 -11.84 15.32 -6.96
CA ALA A 68 -10.44 15.69 -7.14
C ALA A 68 -9.66 14.59 -7.84
N ASP A 69 -9.96 13.30 -7.65
CA ASP A 69 -9.20 12.15 -8.13
C ASP A 69 -9.40 11.80 -9.61
N ILE A 70 -10.45 12.35 -10.24
CA ILE A 70 -10.83 12.06 -11.63
C ILE A 70 -9.61 12.18 -12.56
N GLY A 71 -9.50 11.22 -13.48
CA GLY A 71 -8.38 11.11 -14.42
C GLY A 71 -7.07 10.62 -13.81
N GLY A 72 -7.00 10.44 -12.48
CA GLY A 72 -5.85 9.89 -11.79
C GLY A 72 -5.97 8.40 -11.52
N THR A 73 -4.85 7.72 -11.34
CA THR A 73 -4.79 6.33 -10.89
C THR A 73 -4.60 6.28 -9.38
N ILE A 74 -5.23 5.29 -8.74
CA ILE A 74 -5.09 5.07 -7.31
C ILE A 74 -4.16 3.90 -7.07
N THR A 75 -3.24 4.07 -6.13
CA THR A 75 -2.34 3.02 -5.64
C THR A 75 -2.38 3.01 -4.13
N VAL A 76 -2.19 1.85 -3.51
CA VAL A 76 -1.99 1.72 -2.06
C VAL A 76 -0.59 1.19 -1.82
N THR A 77 0.14 1.87 -0.92
CA THR A 77 1.39 1.37 -0.35
C THR A 77 1.07 0.81 1.03
N VAL A 78 1.34 -0.46 1.24
CA VAL A 78 1.26 -1.12 2.54
C VAL A 78 2.67 -1.23 3.10
N THR A 79 2.87 -0.77 4.33
CA THR A 79 4.13 -0.83 5.06
C THR A 79 3.93 -1.69 6.30
N LEU A 80 4.73 -2.74 6.44
CA LEU A 80 4.79 -3.58 7.62
C LEU A 80 5.96 -3.16 8.48
N THR A 81 5.71 -2.98 9.77
CA THR A 81 6.74 -2.65 10.76
C THR A 81 6.85 -3.78 11.78
N SER A 82 8.05 -4.33 11.98
CA SER A 82 8.25 -5.40 12.98
C SER A 82 7.92 -4.90 14.38
N THR A 83 7.18 -5.71 15.15
CA THR A 83 6.85 -5.43 16.55
C THR A 83 8.04 -5.60 17.49
N LEU A 84 9.06 -6.38 17.09
CA LEU A 84 10.27 -6.60 17.88
C LEU A 84 11.35 -5.54 17.64
N ARG A 85 11.35 -4.91 16.46
CA ARG A 85 12.31 -3.86 16.10
C ARG A 85 11.68 -2.91 15.08
N ALA A 86 11.30 -1.71 15.53
CA ALA A 86 10.64 -0.71 14.69
C ALA A 86 11.45 -0.29 13.44
N SER A 87 12.78 -0.41 13.46
CA SER A 87 13.64 -0.14 12.29
C SER A 87 13.49 -1.17 11.16
N ASN A 88 12.92 -2.34 11.44
CA ASN A 88 12.68 -3.37 10.43
C ASN A 88 11.32 -3.12 9.79
N THR A 89 11.33 -2.41 8.67
CA THR A 89 10.13 -2.14 7.87
C THR A 89 10.22 -2.80 6.50
N LYS A 90 9.06 -3.20 5.96
CA LYS A 90 8.93 -3.67 4.59
C LYS A 90 7.72 -3.01 3.94
N ALA A 91 7.93 -2.38 2.80
CA ALA A 91 6.84 -1.78 2.02
C ALA A 91 6.55 -2.61 0.77
N ALA A 92 5.28 -2.66 0.38
CA ALA A 92 4.81 -3.18 -0.88
C ALA A 92 3.75 -2.23 -1.46
N THR A 93 3.81 -1.99 -2.76
CA THR A 93 2.85 -1.15 -3.47
C THR A 93 2.01 -2.03 -4.39
N SER A 94 0.70 -1.78 -4.39
CA SER A 94 -0.24 -2.42 -5.31
C SER A 94 -0.08 -1.94 -6.75
N ALA A 95 -0.64 -2.70 -7.69
CA ALA A 95 -0.82 -2.23 -9.06
C ALA A 95 -1.74 -1.00 -9.09
N PRO A 96 -1.48 -0.02 -9.96
CA PRO A 96 -2.37 1.13 -10.13
C PRO A 96 -3.74 0.66 -10.63
N THR A 97 -4.80 1.26 -10.09
CA THR A 97 -6.14 1.09 -10.64
C THR A 97 -6.24 1.74 -12.02
N ALA A 98 -7.35 1.47 -12.72
CA ALA A 98 -7.76 2.30 -13.85
C ALA A 98 -7.89 3.78 -13.41
N ALA A 99 -7.87 4.68 -14.40
CA ALA A 99 -8.11 6.10 -14.14
C ALA A 99 -9.50 6.29 -13.50
N VAL A 100 -9.56 7.10 -12.45
CA VAL A 100 -10.80 7.38 -11.75
C VAL A 100 -11.77 8.10 -12.68
N VAL A 101 -12.97 7.55 -12.85
CA VAL A 101 -14.05 8.16 -13.64
C VAL A 101 -15.11 8.80 -12.73
N ALA A 102 -15.92 9.71 -13.27
CA ALA A 102 -17.01 10.35 -12.53
C ALA A 102 -18.17 9.39 -12.24
#